data_AF-K2F5B8-F1
#
_entry.id   AF-K2F5B8-F1
#
_cell.length_a   1.000
_cell.length_b   1.000
_cell.length_c   1.000
_cell.angle_alpha   90.00
_cell.angle_beta   90.00
_cell.angle_gamma   90.00
#
_symmetry.space_group_name_H-M   'P 1'
#
loop_
_entity.id
_entity.type
_entity.pdbx_description
1 polymer ?
#
loop_
_entity_poly.entity_id
_entity_poly.type
_entity_poly.pdbx_seq_one_letter_code
_entity_poly.pdbx_strand_id
1 'polypeptide(L)'
;MPKKGFTLIELLVVITLISILSAIGVVSYRNLTREGRDSKRQTDLKILQSSLEQYRVDNDYYPATLAMQTALDNGEAFTSEVGARDGATGTMKTY
;
A
#
# COMPACT_ATOMS: atom_id res chain seq x y z
N MET A 1 17.90 -0.43 -58.38
CA MET A 1 17.20 -1.30 -57.41
C MET A 1 15.91 -0.61 -56.99
N PRO A 2 14.72 -1.19 -57.20
CA PRO A 2 13.46 -0.56 -56.82
C PRO A 2 13.34 -0.52 -55.29
N LYS A 3 13.12 0.67 -54.73
CA LYS A 3 12.78 0.83 -53.31
C LYS A 3 11.35 0.34 -53.10
N LYS A 4 11.17 -0.70 -52.28
CA LYS A 4 9.83 -1.15 -51.86
C LYS A 4 9.26 -0.07 -50.92
N GLY A 5 8.18 0.57 -51.34
CA GLY A 5 7.41 1.50 -50.51
C GLY A 5 6.43 0.75 -49.61
N PHE A 6 6.17 1.30 -48.43
CA PHE A 6 5.16 0.81 -47.50
C PHE A 6 3.76 1.07 -48.07
N THR A 7 2.83 0.13 -47.95
CA THR A 7 1.46 0.31 -48.42
C THR A 7 0.60 0.99 -47.35
N LEU A 8 -0.40 1.77 -47.78
CA LEU A 8 -1.36 2.40 -46.86
C LEU A 8 -2.19 1.36 -46.10
N ILE A 9 -2.46 0.22 -46.73
CA ILE A 9 -3.22 -0.88 -46.11
C ILE A 9 -2.41 -1.60 -45.03
N GLU A 10 -1.09 -1.72 -45.20
CA GLU A 10 -0.20 -2.24 -44.13
C GLU A 10 -0.28 -1.36 -42.89
N LEU A 11 -0.25 -0.04 -43.06
CA LEU A 11 -0.37 0.88 -41.92
C LEU A 11 -1.77 0.83 -41.29
N LEU A 12 -2.82 0.72 -42.10
CA LEU A 12 -4.21 0.65 -41.64
C LEU A 12 -4.45 -0.56 -40.73
N VAL A 13 -4.01 -1.75 -41.14
CA VAL A 13 -4.18 -2.97 -40.33
C VAL A 13 -3.40 -2.86 -39.02
N VAL A 14 -2.20 -2.30 -39.04
CA VAL A 14 -1.37 -2.15 -37.83
C VAL A 14 -2.05 -1.25 -36.78
N ILE A 15 -2.54 -0.07 -37.17
CA ILE A 15 -3.16 0.84 -36.20
C ILE A 15 -4.47 0.27 -35.64
N THR A 16 -5.23 -0.48 -36.45
CA THR A 16 -6.46 -1.12 -35.98
C THR A 16 -6.15 -2.20 -34.94
N LEU A 17 -5.14 -3.04 -35.17
CA LEU A 17 -4.72 -4.06 -34.21
C LEU A 17 -4.19 -3.44 -32.90
N ILE A 18 -3.36 -2.39 -32.99
CA ILE A 18 -2.84 -1.68 -31.80
C ILE A 18 -3.99 -1.06 -31.01
N SER A 19 -5.00 -0.49 -31.67
CA SER A 19 -6.14 0.13 -31.00
C SER A 19 -6.97 -0.87 -30.18
N ILE A 20 -7.18 -2.07 -30.71
CA ILE A 20 -7.94 -3.14 -30.04
C ILE A 20 -7.17 -3.64 -28.81
N LEU A 21 -5.88 -3.94 -28.98
CA LEU A 21 -5.03 -4.40 -27.88
C LEU A 21 -4.88 -3.32 -26.79
N SER A 22 -4.74 -2.05 -27.20
CA SER A 22 -4.61 -0.92 -26.28
C SER A 22 -5.86 -0.71 -25.43
N ALA A 23 -7.05 -0.80 -26.02
CA ALA A 23 -8.31 -0.64 -25.29
C ALA A 23 -8.46 -1.68 -24.14
N ILE A 24 -8.17 -2.94 -24.43
CA ILE A 24 -8.21 -4.04 -23.44
C ILE A 24 -7.11 -3.84 -22.39
N GLY A 25 -5.90 -3.44 -22.83
CA GLY A 25 -4.76 -3.19 -21.98
C GLY A 25 -5.02 -2.13 -20.90
N VAL A 26 -5.67 -1.02 -21.26
CA VAL A 26 -5.97 0.08 -20.31
C VAL A 26 -6.90 -0.38 -19.19
N VAL A 27 -7.96 -1.12 -19.51
CA VAL A 27 -8.91 -1.62 -18.48
C VAL A 27 -8.23 -2.62 -17.57
N SER A 28 -7.48 -3.58 -18.14
CA SER A 28 -6.73 -4.58 -17.38
C SER A 28 -5.72 -3.93 -16.42
N TYR A 29 -4.94 -2.96 -16.92
CA TYR A 29 -3.94 -2.25 -16.12
C TYR A 29 -4.58 -1.48 -14.93
N ARG A 30 -5.72 -0.83 -15.15
CA ARG A 30 -6.46 -0.12 -14.08
C ARG A 30 -6.91 -1.08 -12.97
N ASN A 31 -7.40 -2.26 -13.35
CA ASN A 31 -7.81 -3.29 -12.39
C ASN A 31 -6.62 -3.83 -11.58
N LEU A 32 -5.51 -4.17 -12.25
CA LEU A 32 -4.28 -4.62 -11.61
C LEU A 32 -3.73 -3.59 -10.61
N THR A 33 -3.75 -2.30 -10.97
CA THR A 33 -3.28 -1.22 -10.07
C THR A 33 -4.20 -1.03 -8.87
N ARG A 34 -5.51 -1.24 -9.03
CA ARG A 34 -6.46 -1.22 -7.91
C ARG A 34 -6.21 -2.41 -6.97
N GLU A 35 -6.12 -3.61 -7.52
CA GLU A 35 -5.86 -4.83 -6.75
C GLU A 35 -4.52 -4.77 -6.02
N GLY A 36 -3.45 -4.27 -6.67
CA GLY A 36 -2.16 -4.06 -6.04
C GLY A 36 -2.21 -3.10 -4.85
N ARG A 37 -3.00 -2.02 -4.93
CA ARG A 37 -3.24 -1.11 -3.80
C ARG A 37 -4.03 -1.78 -2.68
N ASP A 38 -5.01 -2.60 -3.01
CA ASP A 38 -5.82 -3.33 -2.03
C ASP A 38 -4.97 -4.39 -1.30
N SER A 39 -4.15 -5.12 -2.04
CA SER A 39 -3.18 -6.09 -1.51
C SER A 39 -2.15 -5.43 -0.60
N LYS A 40 -1.62 -4.25 -1.00
CA LYS A 40 -0.72 -3.47 -0.15
C LYS A 40 -1.39 -3.07 1.16
N ARG A 41 -2.60 -2.51 1.11
CA ARG A 41 -3.36 -2.15 2.33
C ARG A 41 -3.61 -3.34 3.25
N GLN A 42 -3.96 -4.50 2.69
CA GLN A 42 -4.13 -5.71 3.48
C GLN A 42 -2.82 -6.16 4.15
N THR A 43 -1.71 -6.04 3.45
CA THR A 43 -0.37 -6.35 3.98
C THR A 43 0.01 -5.39 5.10
N ASP A 44 -0.17 -4.09 4.88
CA ASP A 44 0.14 -3.06 5.87
C ASP A 44 -0.66 -3.26 7.16
N LEU A 45 -1.95 -3.60 7.06
CA LEU A 45 -2.79 -3.92 8.24
C LEU A 45 -2.31 -5.15 9.00
N LYS A 46 -1.86 -6.20 8.30
CA LYS A 46 -1.30 -7.40 8.94
C LYS A 46 0.00 -7.10 9.67
N ILE A 47 0.86 -6.28 9.07
CA ILE A 47 2.11 -5.83 9.70
C ILE A 47 1.78 -5.06 10.98
N LEU A 48 0.86 -4.09 10.91
CA LEU A 48 0.41 -3.34 12.09
C LEU A 48 -0.16 -4.26 13.17
N GLN A 49 -1.05 -5.20 12.81
CA GLN A 49 -1.60 -6.17 13.76
C GLN A 49 -0.49 -6.97 14.46
N SER A 50 0.48 -7.51 13.71
CA SER A 50 1.59 -8.26 14.29
C SER A 50 2.47 -7.41 15.20
N SER A 51 2.72 -6.15 14.84
CA SER A 51 3.53 -5.24 15.65
C SER A 51 2.84 -4.87 16.97
N LEU A 52 1.51 -4.72 16.95
CA LEU A 52 0.72 -4.46 18.14
C LEU A 52 0.67 -5.66 19.07
N GLU A 53 0.52 -6.86 18.52
CA GLU A 53 0.54 -8.08 19.31
C GLU A 53 1.90 -8.31 19.96
N GLN A 54 2.99 -8.08 19.21
CA GLN A 54 4.34 -8.17 19.74
C GLN A 54 4.56 -7.19 20.91
N TYR A 55 4.12 -5.94 20.79
CA TYR A 55 4.23 -4.99 21.88
C TYR A 55 3.41 -5.39 23.11
N ARG A 56 2.21 -5.93 22.91
CA ARG A 56 1.40 -6.43 24.02
C ARG A 56 2.11 -7.55 24.75
N VAL A 57 2.76 -8.47 24.03
CA VAL A 57 3.55 -9.55 24.64
C VAL A 57 4.66 -8.98 25.53
N ASP A 58 5.29 -7.88 25.11
CA ASP A 58 6.40 -7.27 25.85
C ASP A 58 5.94 -6.35 27.00
N ASN A 59 4.76 -5.74 26.92
CA ASN A 59 4.32 -4.66 27.82
C ASN A 59 3.01 -4.97 28.58
N ASP A 60 2.35 -6.09 28.33
CA ASP A 60 1.04 -6.51 28.89
C ASP A 60 -0.16 -5.58 28.55
N TYR A 61 0.03 -4.53 27.75
CA TYR A 61 -1.03 -3.66 27.26
C TYR A 61 -0.81 -3.25 25.79
N TYR A 62 -1.87 -2.83 25.10
CA TYR A 62 -1.75 -2.24 23.76
C TYR A 62 -1.40 -0.74 23.85
N PRO A 63 -0.59 -0.20 22.93
CA PRO A 63 -0.25 1.22 22.93
C PRO A 63 -1.47 2.14 22.89
N ALA A 64 -1.41 3.22 23.66
CA ALA A 64 -2.35 4.32 23.54
C ALA A 64 -2.17 5.04 22.19
N THR A 65 -3.26 5.62 21.68
CA THR A 65 -3.34 6.25 20.35
C THR A 65 -2.26 7.32 20.12
N LEU A 66 -1.85 8.05 21.18
CA LEU A 66 -0.79 9.06 21.15
C LEU A 66 0.61 8.47 20.91
N ALA A 67 0.89 7.28 21.45
CA ALA A 67 2.17 6.59 21.25
C ALA A 67 2.29 6.07 19.81
N MET A 68 1.19 5.60 19.21
CA MET A 68 1.17 5.19 17.80
C MET A 68 1.36 6.38 16.85
N GLN A 69 0.71 7.51 17.14
CA GLN A 69 0.85 8.74 16.33
C GLN A 69 2.31 9.19 16.27
N THR A 70 2.99 9.22 17.42
CA THR A 70 4.38 9.69 17.52
C THR A 70 5.36 8.75 16.79
N ALA A 71 5.15 7.43 16.81
CA ALA A 71 5.99 6.49 16.07
C ALA A 71 5.83 6.64 14.55
N LEU A 72 4.60 6.86 14.07
CA LEU A 72 4.30 7.05 12.65
C LEU A 72 4.91 8.35 12.11
N ASP A 73 4.82 9.44 12.86
CA ASP A 73 5.33 10.75 12.44
C ASP A 73 6.86 10.76 12.30
N ASN A 74 7.55 9.94 13.10
CA ASN A 74 9.02 9.86 13.09
C ASN A 74 9.56 8.75 12.16
N GLY A 75 8.70 7.91 11.56
CA GLY A 75 9.13 6.76 10.76
C GLY A 75 9.93 5.72 11.56
N GLU A 76 9.84 5.77 12.89
CA GLU A 76 10.53 4.89 13.82
C GLU A 76 9.76 3.56 13.92
N ALA A 77 10.49 2.46 14.07
CA ALA A 77 9.85 1.20 14.45
C ALA A 77 9.10 1.41 15.77
N PHE A 78 7.92 0.81 15.89
CA PHE A 78 7.16 0.89 17.12
C PHE A 78 7.93 0.20 18.26
N THR A 79 8.57 0.99 19.13
CA THR A 79 9.40 0.50 20.24
C THR A 79 8.66 0.66 21.58
N SER A 80 8.94 -0.26 22.51
CA SER A 80 8.36 -0.31 23.88
C SER A 80 8.42 1.01 24.65
N GLU A 81 9.38 1.87 24.31
CA GLU A 81 9.66 3.12 25.02
C GLU A 81 8.76 4.29 24.62
N VAL A 82 8.08 4.25 23.46
CA VAL A 82 7.25 5.39 23.00
C VAL A 82 6.03 5.62 23.92
N GLY A 83 5.55 4.56 24.59
CA GLY A 83 4.50 4.64 25.62
C GLY A 83 4.96 5.20 26.97
N ALA A 84 6.27 5.37 27.19
CA ALA A 84 6.83 5.80 28.46
C ALA A 84 7.31 7.27 28.47
N ARG A 85 7.34 7.94 27.32
CA ARG A 85 7.93 9.30 27.17
C ARG A 85 6.98 10.45 27.50
N ASP A 86 5.68 10.20 27.57
CA ASP A 86 4.71 11.19 28.04
C ASP A 86 4.04 10.66 29.30
N GLY A 87 4.23 11.36 30.41
CA GLY A 87 3.82 10.97 31.77
C GLY A 87 2.30 10.93 31.98
N ALA A 88 1.52 10.43 31.03
CA ALA A 88 0.11 10.12 31.20
C ALA A 88 -0.03 8.78 31.94
N THR A 89 0.30 8.80 33.23
CA THR A 89 -0.39 7.99 34.24
C THR A 89 -1.87 8.42 34.25
N GLY A 90 -2.61 8.03 33.21
CA GLY A 90 -4.01 8.38 32.98
C GLY A 90 -4.88 7.18 33.27
N THR A 91 -4.99 6.86 34.56
CA THR A 91 -5.95 5.99 35.22
C THR A 91 -7.14 5.57 34.35
N MET A 92 -7.10 4.39 33.73
CA MET A 92 -8.32 3.76 33.22
C MET A 92 -9.07 3.18 34.42
N LYS A 93 -9.84 4.03 35.10
CA LYS A 93 -10.86 3.56 36.06
C LYS A 93 -11.93 2.85 35.23
N THR A 94 -11.89 1.53 35.28
CA THR A 94 -12.97 0.65 34.85
C THR A 94 -14.20 0.98 35.68
N TYR A 95 -15.26 1.47 35.02
CA TYR A 95 -16.63 1.26 35.48
C TYR A 95 -17.13 -0.06 34.92
#